data_AF-A0AAV2G084-F1
#
_entry.id   AF-A0AAV2G084-F1
#
_cell.length_a   1.000
_cell.length_b   1.000
_cell.length_c   1.000
_cell.angle_alpha   90.00
_cell.angle_beta   90.00
_cell.angle_gamma   90.00
#
_symmetry.space_group_name_H-M   'P 1'
#
loop_
_entity.id
_entity.type
_entity.pdbx_description
1 polymer ?
#
loop_
_entity_poly.entity_id
_entity_poly.type
_entity_poly.pdbx_seq_one_letter_code
_entity_poly.pdbx_strand_id
1 'polypeptide(L)'
;MESELGFWAAAVVHGPNGKPTPTSEYEHSSIPATVKNIFNLPSFLTKRDQWAGTFESIVQSRTQPRTDCPLQLPTPTRIRQTEANEEAKLTEFQQEMLQLAAVLKGDNVLSSYPNEIGKQMTVKEGTVYMEDAVRRFFQAGVYAKKMGVDEEQIVQMKPSLTTRRSSKPAYEHP
;
A
#
# COMPACT_ATOMS: atom_id res chain seq x y z
N MET A 1 -5.59 -42.04 18.58
CA MET A 1 -6.25 -40.73 18.35
C MET A 1 -5.54 -40.12 17.16
N GLU A 2 -5.89 -40.61 15.97
CA GLU A 2 -5.32 -40.14 14.72
C GLU A 2 -5.98 -38.80 14.42
N SER A 3 -5.18 -37.74 14.38
CA SER A 3 -5.64 -36.44 13.91
C SER A 3 -5.98 -36.57 12.43
N GLU A 4 -7.26 -36.45 12.08
CA GLU A 4 -7.72 -36.25 10.71
C GLU A 4 -7.15 -34.93 10.17
N LEU A 5 -5.90 -34.96 9.73
CA LEU A 5 -5.35 -33.97 8.83
C LEU A 5 -5.98 -34.25 7.46
N GLY A 6 -7.19 -33.71 7.26
CA GLY A 6 -7.84 -33.69 5.96
C GLY A 6 -6.87 -33.17 4.91
N PHE A 7 -6.69 -33.93 3.83
CA PHE A 7 -5.89 -33.50 2.69
C PHE A 7 -6.56 -32.29 2.04
N TRP A 8 -6.01 -31.10 2.26
CA TRP A 8 -6.42 -29.87 1.57
C TRP A 8 -5.93 -29.94 0.13
N ALA A 9 -6.80 -30.35 -0.80
CA ALA A 9 -6.52 -30.21 -2.22
C ALA A 9 -6.65 -28.73 -2.62
N ALA A 10 -5.51 -28.04 -2.75
CA ALA A 10 -5.48 -26.72 -3.36
C ALA A 10 -5.71 -26.86 -4.87
N ALA A 11 -6.70 -26.16 -5.40
CA ALA A 11 -6.93 -26.07 -6.84
C ALA A 11 -6.22 -24.83 -7.38
N VAL A 12 -5.31 -25.02 -8.34
CA VAL A 12 -4.74 -23.93 -9.13
C VAL A 12 -5.48 -23.88 -10.46
N VAL A 13 -6.21 -22.78 -10.70
CA VAL A 13 -6.95 -22.56 -11.95
C VAL A 13 -6.24 -21.47 -12.75
N HIS A 14 -5.74 -21.82 -13.93
CA HIS A 14 -4.89 -20.92 -14.72
C HIS A 14 -5.67 -19.95 -15.63
N GLY A 15 -6.97 -20.15 -15.86
CA GLY A 15 -7.75 -19.27 -16.73
C GLY A 15 -9.26 -19.51 -16.69
N PRO A 16 -10.06 -18.61 -17.29
CA PRO A 16 -11.52 -18.59 -17.18
C PRO A 16 -12.25 -19.44 -18.22
N ASN A 17 -11.57 -20.42 -18.83
CA ASN A 17 -12.13 -21.29 -19.88
C ASN A 17 -12.73 -20.52 -21.07
N GLY A 18 -12.09 -19.42 -21.49
CA GLY A 18 -12.48 -18.64 -22.68
C GLY A 18 -13.80 -17.88 -22.55
N LYS A 19 -14.20 -17.53 -21.32
CA LYS A 19 -15.36 -16.68 -21.02
C LYS A 19 -14.92 -15.40 -20.30
N PRO A 20 -15.58 -14.25 -20.51
CA PRO A 20 -16.69 -14.01 -21.45
C PRO A 20 -16.32 -14.05 -22.94
N THR A 21 -15.04 -13.87 -23.29
CA THR A 21 -14.54 -14.00 -24.67
C THR A 21 -13.35 -14.96 -24.72
N PRO A 22 -12.95 -15.46 -25.90
CA PRO A 22 -11.78 -16.34 -26.03
C PRO A 22 -10.47 -15.72 -25.56
N THR A 23 -10.40 -14.40 -25.42
CA THR A 23 -9.21 -13.68 -24.94
C THR A 23 -9.29 -13.29 -23.48
N SER A 24 -10.40 -13.55 -22.79
CA SER A 24 -10.58 -13.19 -21.39
C SER A 24 -9.59 -13.92 -20.49
N GLU A 25 -9.02 -13.20 -19.53
CA GLU A 25 -8.11 -13.75 -18.53
C GLU A 25 -8.58 -13.44 -17.10
N TYR A 26 -8.01 -14.16 -16.12
CA TYR A 26 -8.13 -13.75 -14.74
C TYR A 26 -7.23 -12.54 -14.46
N GLU A 27 -7.83 -11.48 -13.93
CA GLU A 27 -7.13 -10.28 -13.49
C GLU A 27 -7.87 -9.63 -12.32
N HIS A 28 -7.39 -8.47 -11.82
CA HIS A 28 -8.04 -7.79 -10.70
C HIS A 28 -9.52 -7.49 -10.95
N SER A 29 -9.86 -7.18 -12.21
CA SER A 29 -11.23 -6.88 -12.63
C SER A 29 -12.15 -8.10 -12.66
N SER A 30 -11.62 -9.32 -12.53
CA SER A 30 -12.41 -10.56 -12.39
C SER A 30 -13.28 -10.57 -11.14
N ILE A 31 -12.85 -9.88 -10.07
CA ILE A 31 -13.62 -9.78 -8.82
C ILE A 31 -14.93 -9.01 -9.06
N PRO A 32 -14.93 -7.73 -9.49
CA PRO A 32 -16.17 -7.00 -9.77
C PRO A 32 -17.00 -7.65 -10.90
N ALA A 33 -16.37 -8.25 -11.92
CA ALA A 33 -17.07 -9.01 -12.95
C ALA A 33 -17.87 -10.19 -12.36
N THR A 34 -17.27 -10.93 -11.43
CA THR A 34 -17.91 -12.04 -10.73
C THR A 34 -19.06 -11.56 -9.85
N VAL A 35 -18.87 -10.49 -9.08
CA VAL A 35 -19.92 -9.90 -8.22
C VAL A 35 -21.10 -9.43 -9.07
N LYS A 36 -20.83 -8.73 -10.19
CA LYS A 36 -21.85 -8.30 -11.15
C LYS A 36 -22.71 -9.49 -11.58
N ASN A 37 -22.11 -10.60 -11.96
CA ASN A 37 -22.85 -11.77 -12.46
C ASN A 37 -23.63 -12.49 -11.35
N ILE A 38 -23.00 -12.77 -10.21
CA ILE A 38 -23.65 -13.50 -9.09
C ILE A 38 -24.87 -12.74 -8.55
N PHE A 39 -24.78 -11.41 -8.45
CA PHE A 39 -25.87 -10.57 -7.95
C PHE A 39 -26.75 -9.98 -9.05
N ASN A 40 -26.51 -10.36 -10.32
CA ASN A 40 -27.23 -9.86 -11.49
C ASN A 40 -27.34 -8.31 -11.50
N LEU A 41 -26.23 -7.62 -11.25
CA LEU A 41 -26.17 -6.17 -11.25
C LEU A 41 -26.38 -5.61 -12.68
N PRO A 42 -26.97 -4.41 -12.83
CA PRO A 42 -27.45 -3.92 -14.12
C PRO A 42 -26.34 -3.61 -15.13
N SER A 43 -25.13 -3.31 -14.66
CA SER A 43 -24.01 -2.93 -15.52
C SER A 43 -22.67 -3.35 -14.93
N PHE A 44 -21.66 -3.47 -15.80
CA PHE A 44 -20.25 -3.49 -15.40
C PHE A 44 -19.79 -2.07 -15.01
N LEU A 45 -18.74 -1.97 -14.21
CA LEU A 45 -18.16 -0.68 -13.81
C LEU A 45 -17.32 -0.07 -14.94
N THR A 46 -16.67 -0.91 -15.73
CA THR A 46 -15.73 -0.52 -16.79
C THR A 46 -15.80 -1.50 -17.97
N LYS A 47 -15.02 -1.23 -19.03
CA LYS A 47 -14.79 -2.22 -20.11
C LYS A 47 -13.87 -3.36 -19.66
N ARG A 48 -13.06 -3.13 -18.61
CA ARG A 48 -12.06 -4.09 -18.15
C ARG A 48 -12.70 -5.25 -17.39
N ASP A 49 -13.59 -4.97 -16.44
CA ASP A 49 -14.41 -5.99 -15.78
C ASP A 49 -15.47 -6.62 -16.72
N GLN A 50 -15.93 -5.91 -17.75
CA GLN A 50 -16.73 -6.55 -18.79
C GLN A 50 -15.96 -7.62 -19.60
N TRP A 51 -14.66 -7.44 -19.79
CA TRP A 51 -13.80 -8.39 -20.52
C TRP A 51 -13.22 -9.49 -19.62
N ALA A 52 -12.95 -9.20 -18.35
CA ALA A 52 -12.29 -10.11 -17.43
C ALA A 52 -13.05 -11.42 -17.23
N GLY A 53 -12.31 -12.52 -17.09
CA GLY A 53 -12.88 -13.82 -16.74
C GLY A 53 -13.51 -13.81 -15.35
N THR A 54 -14.59 -14.55 -15.14
CA THR A 54 -15.27 -14.62 -13.84
C THR A 54 -14.95 -15.92 -13.08
N PHE A 55 -15.05 -15.88 -11.76
CA PHE A 55 -14.82 -17.04 -10.90
C PHE A 55 -16.06 -17.92 -10.73
N GLU A 56 -17.13 -17.69 -11.50
CA GLU A 56 -18.41 -18.40 -11.37
C GLU A 56 -18.23 -19.92 -11.43
N SER A 57 -17.39 -20.42 -12.36
CA SER A 57 -17.06 -21.84 -12.48
C SER A 57 -16.43 -22.44 -11.22
N ILE A 58 -15.76 -21.61 -10.41
CA ILE A 58 -15.12 -22.02 -9.16
C ILE A 58 -16.13 -21.93 -8.02
N VAL A 59 -16.79 -20.78 -7.82
CA VAL A 59 -17.71 -20.58 -6.69
C VAL A 59 -19.00 -21.39 -6.81
N GLN A 60 -19.46 -21.67 -8.04
CA GLN A 60 -20.67 -22.49 -8.28
C GLN A 60 -20.36 -23.99 -8.33
N SER A 61 -19.10 -24.41 -8.14
CA SER A 61 -18.74 -25.84 -8.13
C SER A 61 -19.36 -26.62 -6.95
N ARG A 62 -19.86 -25.92 -5.92
CA ARG A 62 -20.46 -26.51 -4.72
C ARG A 62 -21.87 -25.99 -4.50
N THR A 63 -22.74 -26.88 -4.00
CA THR A 63 -24.12 -26.54 -3.64
C THR A 63 -24.25 -25.95 -2.23
N GLN A 64 -23.21 -26.06 -1.40
CA GLN A 64 -23.17 -25.54 -0.03
C GLN A 64 -21.81 -24.90 0.26
N PRO A 65 -21.76 -23.82 1.07
CA PRO A 65 -20.52 -23.22 1.51
C PRO A 65 -19.59 -24.23 2.19
N ARG A 66 -18.29 -24.01 2.03
CA ARG A 66 -17.26 -24.76 2.74
C ARG A 66 -17.26 -24.38 4.22
N THR A 67 -17.34 -25.37 5.11
CA THR A 67 -17.28 -25.20 6.59
C THR A 67 -15.89 -25.44 7.16
N ASP A 68 -14.93 -25.74 6.29
CA ASP A 68 -13.57 -26.16 6.58
C ASP A 68 -12.58 -25.00 6.33
N CYS A 69 -13.04 -23.75 6.38
CA CYS A 69 -12.15 -22.59 6.26
C CYS A 69 -11.27 -22.49 7.53
N PRO A 70 -9.93 -22.44 7.41
CA PRO A 70 -9.07 -22.32 8.58
C PRO A 70 -9.33 -20.99 9.29
N LEU A 71 -9.73 -21.05 10.55
CA LEU A 71 -9.94 -19.85 11.39
C LEU A 71 -8.62 -19.25 11.90
N GLN A 72 -7.55 -20.04 11.86
CA GLN A 72 -6.21 -19.65 12.24
C GLN A 72 -5.26 -20.04 11.12
N LEU A 73 -4.54 -19.06 10.58
CA LEU A 73 -3.43 -19.30 9.69
C LEU A 73 -2.17 -19.56 10.52
N PRO A 74 -1.25 -20.43 10.06
CA PRO A 74 0.05 -20.55 10.71
C PRO A 74 0.76 -19.20 10.68
N THR A 75 1.56 -18.90 11.71
CA THR A 75 2.45 -17.74 11.70
C THR A 75 3.35 -17.84 10.46
N PRO A 76 3.35 -16.84 9.56
CA PRO A 76 4.20 -16.87 8.38
C PRO A 76 5.66 -17.05 8.79
N THR A 77 6.37 -17.96 8.13
CA THR A 77 7.80 -18.12 8.37
C THR A 77 8.51 -16.82 8.02
N ARG A 78 9.42 -16.39 8.90
CA ARG A 78 10.24 -15.20 8.68
C ARG A 78 11.07 -15.38 7.39
N ILE A 79 10.75 -14.61 6.33
CA ILE A 79 11.42 -14.71 5.03
C ILE A 79 12.87 -14.19 5.10
N ARG A 80 13.12 -13.19 5.95
CA ARG A 80 14.45 -12.58 6.13
C ARG A 80 15.03 -12.99 7.48
N GLN A 81 16.24 -13.52 7.52
CA GLN A 81 16.88 -13.94 8.78
C GLN A 81 17.39 -12.79 9.66
N THR A 82 17.55 -11.60 9.08
CA THR A 82 18.10 -10.41 9.76
C THR A 82 17.04 -9.35 10.03
N GLU A 83 17.28 -8.50 11.03
CA GLU A 83 16.50 -7.29 11.27
C GLU A 83 16.74 -6.23 10.19
N ALA A 84 15.93 -5.17 10.21
CA ALA A 84 16.22 -3.98 9.40
C ALA A 84 17.56 -3.37 9.82
N ASN A 85 18.41 -3.03 8.85
CA ASN A 85 19.62 -2.26 9.12
C ASN A 85 19.26 -0.78 9.12
N GLU A 86 18.85 -0.27 10.28
CA GLU A 86 18.41 1.11 10.49
C GLU A 86 19.49 2.15 10.16
N GLU A 87 20.76 1.80 10.32
CA GLU A 87 21.92 2.69 10.13
C GLU A 87 22.44 2.67 8.68
N ALA A 88 21.93 1.78 7.83
CA ALA A 88 22.28 1.77 6.40
C ALA A 88 21.80 3.05 5.71
N LYS A 89 22.48 3.46 4.65
CA LYS A 89 21.97 4.49 3.74
C LYS A 89 20.72 3.99 3.02
N LEU A 90 19.84 4.94 2.68
CA LEU A 90 18.64 4.65 1.90
C LEU A 90 19.00 4.08 0.53
N THR A 91 18.28 3.05 0.09
CA THR A 91 18.31 2.59 -1.30
C THR A 91 17.71 3.66 -2.22
N GLU A 92 17.98 3.57 -3.53
CA GLU A 92 17.38 4.47 -4.53
C GLU A 92 15.85 4.53 -4.40
N PHE A 93 15.18 3.37 -4.39
CA PHE A 93 13.74 3.30 -4.20
C PHE A 93 13.26 3.97 -2.90
N GLN A 94 14.00 3.80 -1.79
CA GLN A 94 13.65 4.48 -0.54
C GLN A 94 13.82 6.00 -0.65
N GLN A 95 14.81 6.49 -1.40
CA GLN A 95 14.99 7.91 -1.68
C GLN A 95 13.85 8.47 -2.54
N GLU A 96 13.37 7.71 -3.53
CA GLU A 96 12.18 8.08 -4.33
C GLU A 96 10.92 8.18 -3.46
N MET A 97 10.73 7.26 -2.51
CA MET A 97 9.65 7.37 -1.53
C MET A 97 9.78 8.62 -0.65
N LEU A 98 11.01 9.01 -0.30
CA LEU A 98 11.26 10.26 0.42
C LEU A 98 10.97 11.51 -0.43
N GLN A 99 11.20 11.47 -1.74
CA GLN A 99 10.81 12.55 -2.64
C GLN A 99 9.29 12.75 -2.65
N LEU A 100 8.51 11.66 -2.67
CA LEU A 100 7.05 11.74 -2.51
C LEU A 100 6.66 12.30 -1.14
N ALA A 101 7.28 11.83 -0.06
CA ALA A 101 7.05 12.36 1.27
C ALA A 101 7.37 13.86 1.36
N ALA A 102 8.40 14.33 0.66
CA ALA A 102 8.75 15.74 0.61
C ALA A 102 7.66 16.61 -0.03
N VAL A 103 6.96 16.10 -1.05
CA VAL A 103 5.78 16.77 -1.63
C VAL A 103 4.66 16.88 -0.59
N LEU A 104 4.37 15.80 0.13
CA LEU A 104 3.36 15.82 1.21
C LEU A 104 3.74 16.77 2.34
N LYS A 105 5.04 16.96 2.59
CA LYS A 105 5.56 17.87 3.61
C LYS A 105 5.68 19.33 3.15
N GLY A 106 5.55 19.57 1.85
CA GLY A 106 5.76 20.86 1.20
C GLY A 106 7.24 21.21 0.93
N ASP A 107 8.17 20.32 1.25
CA ASP A 107 9.62 20.52 1.11
C ASP A 107 10.10 20.41 -0.36
N ASN A 108 9.22 20.04 -1.29
CA ASN A 108 9.50 19.95 -2.73
C ASN A 108 9.86 21.30 -3.39
N VAL A 109 9.64 22.42 -2.69
CA VAL A 109 10.06 23.76 -3.14
C VAL A 109 11.49 24.12 -2.73
N LEU A 110 12.14 23.29 -1.90
CA LEU A 110 13.51 23.52 -1.46
C LEU A 110 14.51 23.17 -2.56
N SER A 111 15.65 23.86 -2.60
CA SER A 111 16.71 23.62 -3.59
C SER A 111 17.34 22.23 -3.50
N SER A 112 17.16 21.53 -2.39
CA SER A 112 17.58 20.14 -2.22
C SER A 112 16.69 19.14 -2.96
N TYR A 113 15.50 19.52 -3.39
CA TYR A 113 14.59 18.64 -4.13
C TYR A 113 14.89 18.65 -5.65
N PRO A 114 14.78 17.50 -6.35
CA PRO A 114 14.57 16.16 -5.81
C PRO A 114 15.89 15.46 -5.41
N ASN A 115 17.03 15.98 -5.88
CA ASN A 115 18.25 15.21 -5.97
C ASN A 115 19.00 15.03 -4.66
N GLU A 116 18.91 15.95 -3.70
CA GLU A 116 19.68 15.89 -2.44
C GLU A 116 18.86 15.37 -1.26
N ILE A 117 17.54 15.26 -1.42
CA ILE A 117 16.67 14.76 -0.36
C ILE A 117 16.95 13.28 -0.10
N GLY A 118 17.10 12.90 1.17
CA GLY A 118 17.35 11.51 1.55
C GLY A 118 18.76 10.97 1.28
N LYS A 119 19.56 11.57 0.39
CA LYS A 119 20.90 11.05 0.01
C LYS A 119 21.82 10.74 1.19
N GLN A 120 21.76 11.57 2.23
CA GLN A 120 22.60 11.42 3.42
C GLN A 120 21.89 10.77 4.60
N MET A 121 20.60 10.43 4.46
CA MET A 121 19.82 9.83 5.53
C MET A 121 20.13 8.34 5.67
N THR A 122 20.09 7.88 6.91
CA THR A 122 19.95 6.47 7.26
C THR A 122 18.51 6.00 7.04
N VAL A 123 18.30 4.68 6.98
CA VAL A 123 16.95 4.09 6.93
C VAL A 123 16.06 4.61 8.05
N LYS A 124 16.60 4.73 9.26
CA LYS A 124 15.90 5.27 10.43
C LYS A 124 15.45 6.72 10.23
N GLU A 125 16.36 7.58 9.79
CA GLU A 125 16.05 9.00 9.54
C GLU A 125 15.02 9.16 8.42
N GLY A 126 15.11 8.33 7.37
CA GLY A 126 14.13 8.30 6.29
C GLY A 126 12.73 7.92 6.77
N THR A 127 12.62 6.88 7.62
CA THR A 127 11.33 6.50 8.24
C THR A 127 10.75 7.64 9.06
N VAL A 128 11.54 8.26 9.94
CA VAL A 128 11.09 9.41 10.75
C VAL A 128 10.63 10.57 9.89
N TYR A 129 11.35 10.87 8.80
CA TYR A 129 10.96 11.92 7.86
C TYR A 129 9.61 11.63 7.19
N MET A 130 9.40 10.38 6.75
CA MET A 130 8.16 9.95 6.09
C MET A 130 6.96 9.96 7.05
N GLU A 131 7.15 9.48 8.28
CA GLU A 131 6.12 9.53 9.33
C GLU A 131 5.70 10.97 9.64
N ASP A 132 6.67 11.90 9.75
CA ASP A 132 6.37 13.32 9.94
C ASP A 132 5.62 13.93 8.75
N ALA A 133 6.03 13.61 7.52
CA ALA A 133 5.37 14.09 6.31
C ALA A 133 3.89 13.69 6.26
N VAL A 134 3.60 12.40 6.44
CA VAL A 134 2.23 11.86 6.42
C VAL A 134 1.40 12.45 7.56
N ARG A 135 1.95 12.50 8.78
CA ARG A 135 1.28 13.09 9.94
C ARG A 135 0.91 14.56 9.69
N ARG A 136 1.84 15.37 9.21
CA ARG A 136 1.61 16.81 8.96
C ARG A 136 0.59 17.01 7.84
N PHE A 137 0.67 16.24 6.76
CA PHE A 137 -0.30 16.29 5.67
C PHE A 137 -1.73 15.97 6.17
N PHE A 138 -1.91 14.90 6.93
CA PHE A 138 -3.23 14.57 7.49
C PHE A 138 -3.73 15.61 8.49
N GLN A 139 -2.86 16.13 9.35
CA GLN A 139 -3.25 17.21 10.28
C GLN A 139 -3.75 18.44 9.53
N ALA A 140 -3.06 18.82 8.44
CA ALA A 140 -3.47 19.93 7.60
C ALA A 140 -4.79 19.65 6.86
N GLY A 141 -4.99 18.43 6.36
CA GLY A 141 -6.26 17.96 5.78
C GLY A 141 -7.43 18.06 6.76
N VAL A 142 -7.26 17.55 7.98
CA VAL A 142 -8.27 17.63 9.04
C VAL A 142 -8.56 19.10 9.40
N TYR A 143 -7.54 19.94 9.47
CA TYR A 143 -7.71 21.37 9.75
C TYR A 143 -8.47 22.09 8.62
N ALA A 144 -8.09 21.86 7.36
CA ALA A 144 -8.78 22.43 6.20
C ALA A 144 -10.26 22.05 6.17
N LYS A 145 -10.59 20.78 6.44
CA LYS A 145 -11.98 20.30 6.55
C LYS A 145 -12.74 21.03 7.66
N LYS A 146 -12.15 21.23 8.83
CA LYS A 146 -12.75 21.98 9.94
C LYS A 146 -12.99 23.46 9.60
N MET A 147 -12.17 24.03 8.72
CA MET A 147 -12.29 25.41 8.25
C MET A 147 -13.28 25.58 7.09
N GLY A 148 -13.95 24.51 6.63
CA GLY A 148 -14.93 24.56 5.54
C GLY A 148 -14.30 24.68 4.16
N VAL A 149 -13.04 24.27 3.99
CA VAL A 149 -12.43 24.11 2.66
C VAL A 149 -13.16 23.01 1.89
N ASP A 150 -13.29 23.19 0.58
CA ASP A 150 -13.89 22.21 -0.33
C ASP A 150 -13.24 20.82 -0.19
N GLU A 151 -14.05 19.75 -0.14
CA GLU A 151 -13.55 18.39 0.08
C GLU A 151 -12.71 17.85 -1.10
N GLU A 152 -12.87 18.40 -2.30
CA GLU A 152 -12.08 18.05 -3.48
C GLU A 152 -10.77 18.86 -3.57
N GLN A 153 -10.61 19.90 -2.74
CA GLN A 153 -9.41 20.71 -2.74
C GLN A 153 -8.25 20.01 -2.02
N ILE A 154 -7.18 19.75 -2.76
CA ILE A 154 -5.94 19.19 -2.20
C ILE A 154 -5.23 20.24 -1.35
N VAL A 155 -4.89 19.87 -0.11
CA VAL A 155 -4.12 20.74 0.79
C VAL A 155 -2.69 20.93 0.29
N GLN A 156 -2.32 22.18 0.02
CA GLN A 156 -0.96 22.55 -0.34
C GLN A 156 -0.14 22.86 0.91
N MET A 157 0.84 22.01 1.18
CA MET A 157 1.73 22.15 2.33
C MET A 157 2.87 23.12 2.02
N LYS A 158 3.34 23.83 3.05
CA LYS A 158 4.54 24.68 2.98
C LYS A 158 5.64 24.10 3.88
N PRO A 159 6.92 24.27 3.52
CA PRO A 159 8.04 23.87 4.38
C PRO A 159 7.90 24.50 5.76
N SER A 160 8.18 23.72 6.81
CA SER A 160 8.35 24.28 8.14
C SER A 160 9.74 24.87 8.25
N LEU A 161 9.87 26.19 8.08
CA LEU A 161 11.11 26.92 8.31
C LEU A 161 11.33 27.13 9.82
N THR A 162 11.34 26.06 10.61
CA THR A 162 11.85 26.13 11.99
C THR A 162 13.37 26.05 11.91
N THR A 163 14.05 27.19 12.03
CA THR A 163 15.50 27.27 12.13
C THR A 163 15.97 26.55 13.40
N ARG A 164 16.44 25.30 13.29
CA ARG A 164 17.15 24.64 14.39
C ARG A 164 18.55 25.28 14.46
N ARG A 165 18.74 26.28 15.31
CA ARG A 165 20.09 26.73 15.68
C ARG A 165 20.83 25.54 16.27
N SER A 166 21.87 25.06 15.60
CA SER A 166 22.81 24.11 16.20
C SER A 166 23.61 24.87 17.26
N SER A 167 23.23 24.72 18.53
CA SER A 167 24.12 25.08 19.63
C SER A 167 25.34 24.15 19.56
N LYS A 168 26.50 24.68 19.15
CA LYS A 168 27.78 24.00 19.36
C LYS A 168 27.93 23.75 20.88
N PRO A 169 28.30 22.54 21.33
CA PRO A 169 28.70 22.35 22.71
C PRO A 169 30.02 23.11 22.92
N ALA A 170 30.08 23.91 23.99
CA ALA A 170 31.31 24.50 24.46
C ALA A 170 32.20 23.36 24.98
N TYR A 171 33.33 23.14 24.33
CA TYR A 171 34.38 22.30 24.88
C TYR A 171 35.07 23.10 26.00
N GLU A 172 34.80 22.73 27.25
CA GLU A 172 35.74 22.97 28.35
C GLU A 172 36.70 21.79 28.40
N HIS A 173 37.99 22.05 28.23
CA HIS A 173 39.05 21.15 28.63
C HIS A 173 39.76 21.72 29.88
N PRO A 174 40.27 20.85 30.77
CA PRO A 174 40.83 21.22 32.06
C PRO A 174 42.12 22.04 31.97
#